data_AF-A0A165J837-F1
#
_entry.id   AF-A0A165J837-F1
#
_cell.length_a   1.000
_cell.length_b   1.000
_cell.length_c   1.000
_cell.angle_alpha   90.00
_cell.angle_beta   90.00
_cell.angle_gamma   90.00
#
_symmetry.space_group_name_H-M   'P 1'
#
loop_
_entity.id
_entity.type
_entity.pdbx_description
1 polymer ?
#
loop_
_entity_poly.entity_id
_entity_poly.type
_entity_poly.pdbx_seq_one_letter_code
_entity_poly.pdbx_strand_id
1 'polypeptide(L)'
;MTEVAPNMALISEDTERAIQEAIESASPALIEQYIDYLNMPEEIASLPYYRQSKAWISRAKFGQFLRALAGQPDSPLKVVSTAQKRPVPPSPTTSVLSTTGGIQGTAAASQGDRNKRQKPQNNGPQKDLLKVTSRLTETTAYLVDLSSQSAPLNKERKPITIDTWLRQEDQDSWLTVSNGNHSRKGVQVPLLGATECRTVAMKCRGVVACSEFDPALLEGYERRDNDLEKHQALLEAQELQRATEAATPCSVLASYYCAVTQSACPKSGCLGSAQMVRFTECAVPKQGKFWYISCSQTTPLERQHHCLYYIPTHINENELLKLFNGEGSTLEGLESFLGKHCTQIFHPTTGLKQKSCKSKPSHEAKQAAIQAYQSTGGIAAKPSTVDSGPTTLVLLGESLSQKYPSWHDRRRLQEFVGSQRLEEAPLGLEWMEGVLTTGRHNPCC
;
A
#
# COMPACT_ATOMS: atom_id res chain seq x y z
N MET A 1 -29.80 -8.79 33.02
CA MET A 1 -29.24 -7.48 32.59
C MET A 1 -28.59 -7.70 31.24
N THR A 2 -28.85 -6.83 30.27
CA THR A 2 -28.08 -6.68 29.04
C THR A 2 -26.66 -6.15 29.38
N GLU A 3 -25.67 -6.14 28.49
CA GLU A 3 -25.74 -6.18 27.02
C GLU A 3 -24.49 -6.82 26.37
N VAL A 4 -24.63 -7.23 25.10
CA VAL A 4 -23.50 -7.44 24.17
C VAL A 4 -23.87 -6.70 22.88
N ALA A 5 -22.97 -5.87 22.36
CA ALA A 5 -23.17 -5.08 21.14
C ALA A 5 -22.07 -5.37 20.10
N PRO A 6 -22.34 -5.28 18.78
CA PRO A 6 -21.67 -6.12 17.80
C PRO A 6 -20.92 -5.38 16.67
N ASN A 7 -20.21 -6.14 15.86
CA ASN A 7 -19.51 -5.72 14.64
C ASN A 7 -20.49 -5.57 13.45
N MET A 8 -20.18 -4.69 12.49
CA MET A 8 -20.97 -4.49 11.26
C MET A 8 -20.15 -4.76 10.00
N ALA A 9 -20.81 -5.15 8.90
CA ALA A 9 -20.18 -5.41 7.60
C ALA A 9 -20.70 -4.46 6.49
N LEU A 10 -19.93 -4.38 5.41
CA LEU A 10 -20.08 -3.40 4.33
C LEU A 10 -20.94 -3.93 3.15
N ILE A 11 -21.45 -3.01 2.34
CA ILE A 11 -22.27 -3.27 1.14
C ILE A 11 -21.36 -3.48 -0.09
N SER A 12 -21.86 -4.15 -1.14
CA SER A 12 -21.14 -4.37 -2.40
C SER A 12 -21.16 -3.15 -3.32
N GLU A 13 -20.00 -2.82 -3.90
CA GLU A 13 -19.80 -1.70 -4.86
C GLU A 13 -20.75 -1.76 -6.07
N ASP A 14 -21.05 -2.96 -6.60
CA ASP A 14 -22.00 -3.12 -7.71
C ASP A 14 -23.43 -2.71 -7.31
N THR A 15 -23.80 -2.98 -6.05
CA THR A 15 -25.10 -2.58 -5.50
C THR A 15 -25.14 -1.07 -5.28
N GLU A 16 -24.06 -0.47 -4.75
CA GLU A 16 -23.97 0.98 -4.58
C GLU A 16 -23.97 1.75 -5.90
N ARG A 17 -23.34 1.21 -6.95
CA ARG A 17 -23.39 1.75 -8.32
C ARG A 17 -24.79 1.66 -8.91
N ALA A 18 -25.43 0.49 -8.88
CA ALA A 18 -26.80 0.34 -9.39
C ALA A 18 -27.80 1.24 -8.64
N ILE A 19 -27.59 1.45 -7.33
CA ILE A 19 -28.31 2.45 -6.53
C ILE A 19 -28.04 3.87 -7.03
N GLN A 20 -26.79 4.26 -7.28
CA GLN A 20 -26.45 5.60 -7.76
C GLN A 20 -27.03 5.87 -9.16
N GLU A 21 -26.93 4.92 -10.09
CA GLU A 21 -27.54 4.99 -11.41
C GLU A 21 -29.07 5.08 -11.31
N ALA A 22 -29.69 4.36 -10.36
CA ALA A 22 -31.12 4.48 -10.08
C ALA A 22 -31.51 5.83 -9.47
N ILE A 23 -30.68 6.45 -8.63
CA ILE A 23 -30.88 7.84 -8.15
C ILE A 23 -30.83 8.80 -9.34
N GLU A 24 -29.76 8.75 -10.13
CA GLU A 24 -29.51 9.65 -11.26
C GLU A 24 -30.58 9.54 -12.34
N SER A 25 -31.04 8.32 -12.64
CA SER A 25 -32.13 8.05 -13.60
C SER A 25 -33.55 8.16 -13.02
N ALA A 26 -33.73 8.27 -11.69
CA ALA A 26 -35.06 8.33 -11.06
C ALA A 26 -35.95 9.40 -11.71
N SER A 27 -37.12 8.98 -12.18
CA SER A 27 -38.15 9.91 -12.67
C SER A 27 -38.69 10.75 -11.51
N PRO A 28 -39.25 11.95 -11.76
CA PRO A 28 -39.86 12.76 -10.70
C PRO A 28 -40.88 11.99 -9.87
N ALA A 29 -41.71 11.15 -10.50
CA ALA A 29 -42.69 10.31 -9.81
C ALA A 29 -42.07 9.26 -8.87
N LEU A 30 -40.88 8.71 -9.20
CA LEU A 30 -40.17 7.78 -8.32
C LEU A 30 -39.51 8.51 -7.13
N ILE A 31 -39.18 9.79 -7.30
CA ILE A 31 -38.63 10.64 -6.23
C ILE A 31 -39.72 11.01 -5.23
N GLU A 32 -40.93 11.37 -5.67
CA GLU A 32 -42.07 11.57 -4.78
C GLU A 32 -42.38 10.29 -3.97
N GLN A 33 -42.41 9.11 -4.61
CA GLN A 33 -42.60 7.83 -3.90
C GLN A 33 -41.49 7.50 -2.89
N TYR A 34 -40.26 8.00 -3.09
CA TYR A 34 -39.18 7.88 -2.11
C TYR A 34 -39.36 8.85 -0.93
N ILE A 35 -39.85 10.07 -1.20
CA ILE A 35 -40.19 11.06 -0.17
C ILE A 35 -41.33 10.55 0.72
N ASP A 36 -42.35 9.90 0.14
CA ASP A 36 -43.43 9.21 0.87
C ASP A 36 -42.90 8.04 1.71
N TYR A 37 -42.02 7.20 1.16
CA TYR A 37 -41.39 6.09 1.90
C TYR A 37 -40.58 6.57 3.12
N LEU A 38 -40.00 7.77 3.06
CA LEU A 38 -39.33 8.43 4.18
C LEU A 38 -40.31 9.10 5.17
N ASN A 39 -41.61 9.13 4.90
CA ASN A 39 -42.66 9.80 5.67
C ASN A 39 -42.38 11.30 5.90
N MET A 40 -41.98 12.00 4.83
CA MET A 40 -41.65 13.44 4.88
C MET A 40 -42.93 14.32 4.83
N PRO A 41 -43.03 15.39 5.64
CA PRO A 41 -44.14 16.34 5.57
C PRO A 41 -44.25 17.07 4.23
N GLU A 42 -45.49 17.35 3.79
CA GLU A 42 -45.81 17.95 2.48
C GLU A 42 -45.22 19.38 2.33
N GLU A 43 -45.12 20.12 3.43
CA GLU A 43 -44.51 21.45 3.48
C GLU A 43 -42.99 21.44 3.20
N ILE A 44 -42.33 20.30 3.42
CA ILE A 44 -40.91 20.10 3.13
C ILE A 44 -40.73 19.50 1.74
N ALA A 45 -41.54 18.48 1.40
CA ALA A 45 -41.53 17.81 0.10
C ALA A 45 -41.79 18.76 -1.07
N SER A 46 -42.63 19.78 -0.86
CA SER A 46 -42.99 20.76 -1.90
C SER A 46 -41.87 21.71 -2.31
N LEU A 47 -40.77 21.80 -1.56
CA LEU A 47 -39.68 22.75 -1.82
C LEU A 47 -38.86 22.39 -3.08
N PRO A 48 -38.49 23.37 -3.94
CA PRO A 48 -37.80 23.11 -5.21
C PRO A 48 -36.52 22.28 -5.09
N TYR A 49 -35.76 22.40 -3.98
CA TYR A 49 -34.51 21.68 -3.77
C TYR A 49 -34.68 20.15 -3.84
N TYR A 50 -35.69 19.60 -3.15
CA TYR A 50 -35.93 18.15 -3.10
C TYR A 50 -36.42 17.58 -4.43
N ARG A 51 -37.10 18.41 -5.23
CA ARG A 51 -37.66 18.05 -6.54
C ARG A 51 -36.74 18.30 -7.74
N GLN A 52 -35.76 19.20 -7.62
CA GLN A 52 -34.84 19.59 -8.71
C GLN A 52 -33.41 19.10 -8.51
N SER A 53 -32.98 18.82 -7.28
CA SER A 53 -31.66 18.26 -6.97
C SER A 53 -31.78 16.87 -6.37
N LYS A 54 -30.81 16.00 -6.68
CA LYS A 54 -30.74 14.62 -6.16
C LYS A 54 -29.59 14.40 -5.17
N ALA A 55 -28.77 15.42 -4.92
CA ALA A 55 -27.55 15.32 -4.11
C ALA A 55 -27.78 15.00 -2.62
N TRP A 56 -29.03 15.15 -2.14
CA TRP A 56 -29.44 14.83 -0.77
C TRP A 56 -29.82 13.36 -0.57
N ILE A 57 -29.93 12.57 -1.64
CA ILE A 57 -30.43 11.19 -1.59
C ILE A 57 -29.30 10.24 -1.17
N SER A 58 -29.34 9.77 0.07
CA SER A 58 -28.36 8.81 0.61
C SER A 58 -28.48 7.43 -0.06
N ARG A 59 -27.39 6.97 -0.70
CA ARG A 59 -27.29 5.67 -1.38
C ARG A 59 -27.76 4.51 -0.49
N ALA A 60 -27.28 4.43 0.74
CA ALA A 60 -27.64 3.34 1.65
C ALA A 60 -29.16 3.26 1.94
N LYS A 61 -29.85 4.41 2.00
CA LYS A 61 -31.31 4.50 2.23
C LYS A 61 -32.12 4.29 0.95
N PHE A 62 -31.68 4.85 -0.18
CA PHE A 62 -32.31 4.57 -1.47
C PHE A 62 -32.20 3.08 -1.85
N GLY A 63 -31.09 2.42 -1.48
CA GLY A 63 -30.93 0.97 -1.61
C GLY A 63 -31.86 0.13 -0.72
N GLN A 64 -32.32 0.64 0.42
CA GLN A 64 -33.36 0.00 1.24
C GLN A 64 -34.74 0.18 0.58
N PHE A 65 -35.05 1.40 0.14
CA PHE A 65 -36.27 1.72 -0.61
C PHE A 65 -36.47 0.85 -1.86
N LEU A 66 -35.45 0.75 -2.73
CA LEU A 66 -35.53 -0.05 -3.95
C LEU A 66 -35.74 -1.56 -3.66
N ARG A 67 -35.18 -2.09 -2.57
CA ARG A 67 -35.45 -3.47 -2.13
C ARG A 67 -36.86 -3.65 -1.57
N ALA A 68 -37.37 -2.67 -0.82
CA ALA A 68 -38.73 -2.68 -0.32
C ALA A 68 -39.77 -2.61 -1.45
N LEU A 69 -39.57 -1.75 -2.46
CA LEU A 69 -40.38 -1.72 -3.69
C LEU A 69 -40.32 -3.03 -4.47
N ALA A 70 -39.17 -3.71 -4.48
CA ALA A 70 -38.99 -5.03 -5.07
C ALA A 70 -39.51 -6.20 -4.20
N GLY A 71 -40.13 -5.92 -3.04
CA GLY A 71 -40.68 -6.93 -2.14
C GLY A 71 -39.66 -7.81 -1.41
N GLN A 72 -38.40 -7.38 -1.32
CA GLN A 72 -37.35 -8.14 -0.62
C GLN A 72 -37.26 -7.77 0.87
N PRO A 73 -37.19 -8.75 1.79
CA PRO A 73 -37.01 -8.48 3.22
C PRO A 73 -35.56 -8.10 3.56
N ASP A 74 -35.39 -7.23 4.57
CA ASP A 74 -34.07 -6.83 5.08
C ASP A 74 -33.33 -7.99 5.78
N SER A 75 -31.99 -7.94 5.77
CA SER A 75 -31.10 -9.01 6.25
C SER A 75 -30.13 -8.50 7.36
N PRO A 76 -29.92 -9.25 8.47
CA PRO A 76 -29.24 -8.75 9.67
C PRO A 76 -27.73 -9.09 9.75
N LEU A 77 -27.01 -8.33 10.59
CA LEU A 77 -25.59 -8.53 10.94
C LEU A 77 -25.43 -9.12 12.36
N LYS A 78 -24.42 -9.97 12.60
CA LYS A 78 -24.20 -10.69 13.88
C LYS A 78 -22.73 -11.10 14.15
N VAL A 79 -22.47 -11.52 15.40
CA VAL A 79 -21.15 -11.89 15.96
C VAL A 79 -21.19 -13.28 16.64
N VAL A 80 -20.03 -13.95 16.67
CA VAL A 80 -19.57 -15.17 17.40
C VAL A 80 -20.13 -15.28 18.85
N SER A 81 -20.45 -16.44 19.47
CA SER A 81 -20.31 -17.90 19.18
C SER A 81 -21.57 -18.70 19.69
N THR A 82 -21.65 -19.99 20.10
CA THR A 82 -20.69 -21.08 20.43
C THR A 82 -21.28 -22.50 20.25
N ALA A 83 -20.41 -23.51 20.13
CA ALA A 83 -20.54 -24.97 20.26
C ALA A 83 -21.89 -25.69 20.62
N GLN A 84 -22.32 -26.62 19.76
CA GLN A 84 -22.54 -28.06 20.08
C GLN A 84 -22.62 -28.95 18.81
N LYS A 85 -22.74 -30.29 18.93
CA LYS A 85 -22.54 -31.26 17.83
C LYS A 85 -23.79 -32.10 17.47
N ARG A 86 -24.05 -32.25 16.15
CA ARG A 86 -24.83 -33.32 15.46
C ARG A 86 -26.34 -33.40 15.79
N PRO A 87 -27.15 -34.16 14.99
CA PRO A 87 -26.85 -34.88 13.74
C PRO A 87 -27.55 -34.31 12.49
N VAL A 88 -27.26 -34.91 11.32
CA VAL A 88 -27.90 -34.60 10.02
C VAL A 88 -28.58 -35.88 9.49
N PRO A 89 -29.85 -35.84 9.03
CA PRO A 89 -30.53 -36.97 8.37
C PRO A 89 -30.12 -37.11 6.88
N PRO A 90 -30.36 -38.28 6.25
CA PRO A 90 -29.63 -38.70 5.04
C PRO A 90 -30.21 -38.21 3.69
N SER A 91 -29.36 -38.30 2.67
CA SER A 91 -29.64 -37.99 1.26
C SER A 91 -30.43 -39.10 0.52
N PRO A 92 -31.13 -38.76 -0.57
CA PRO A 92 -31.14 -39.55 -1.81
C PRO A 92 -29.91 -39.17 -2.67
N THR A 93 -29.06 -40.03 -3.25
CA THR A 93 -29.17 -41.38 -3.85
C THR A 93 -29.42 -41.34 -5.38
N THR A 94 -28.57 -42.06 -6.13
CA THR A 94 -28.61 -42.33 -7.59
C THR A 94 -28.40 -41.11 -8.54
N SER A 95 -27.86 -41.25 -9.76
CA SER A 95 -27.65 -42.47 -10.58
C SER A 95 -26.30 -42.50 -11.34
N VAL A 96 -25.89 -43.73 -11.68
CA VAL A 96 -24.78 -44.11 -12.57
C VAL A 96 -25.04 -43.70 -14.03
N LEU A 97 -23.99 -43.29 -14.77
CA LEU A 97 -23.73 -43.83 -16.12
C LEU A 97 -22.26 -43.74 -16.51
N SER A 98 -21.78 -44.75 -17.25
CA SER A 98 -20.42 -44.84 -17.80
C SER A 98 -20.47 -44.89 -19.32
N THR A 99 -19.54 -44.23 -20.01
CA THR A 99 -19.33 -44.45 -21.45
C THR A 99 -17.84 -44.46 -21.80
N THR A 100 -17.39 -45.51 -22.46
CA THR A 100 -16.05 -45.64 -23.04
C THR A 100 -16.00 -44.99 -24.43
N GLY A 101 -14.83 -44.45 -24.80
CA GLY A 101 -14.61 -43.92 -26.15
C GLY A 101 -13.18 -43.42 -26.34
N GLY A 102 -12.36 -44.20 -27.03
CA GLY A 102 -11.05 -43.78 -27.52
C GLY A 102 -10.97 -43.94 -29.04
N ILE A 103 -10.10 -43.16 -29.69
CA ILE A 103 -9.69 -43.33 -31.09
C ILE A 103 -8.30 -42.67 -31.27
N GLN A 104 -7.50 -43.21 -32.18
CA GLN A 104 -6.16 -42.71 -32.51
C GLN A 104 -6.24 -41.63 -33.61
N GLY A 105 -5.29 -40.69 -33.63
CA GLY A 105 -5.11 -39.71 -34.71
C GLY A 105 -3.64 -39.31 -34.82
N THR A 106 -3.10 -39.21 -36.04
CA THR A 106 -1.64 -39.22 -36.28
C THR A 106 -1.09 -38.01 -37.05
N ALA A 107 0.18 -37.71 -36.75
CA ALA A 107 1.21 -37.15 -37.65
C ALA A 107 1.24 -35.64 -38.00
N ALA A 108 2.37 -35.29 -38.65
CA ALA A 108 2.66 -34.10 -39.46
C ALA A 108 3.01 -32.76 -38.76
N ALA A 109 4.30 -32.67 -38.42
CA ALA A 109 5.18 -31.50 -38.31
C ALA A 109 4.82 -30.20 -39.07
N SER A 110 5.27 -29.07 -38.51
CA SER A 110 5.95 -28.01 -39.27
C SER A 110 7.03 -27.34 -38.43
N GLN A 111 8.19 -27.07 -39.02
CA GLN A 111 9.25 -26.24 -38.42
C GLN A 111 9.02 -24.76 -38.78
N GLY A 112 9.35 -23.85 -37.87
CA GLY A 112 9.19 -22.41 -38.08
C GLY A 112 10.23 -21.62 -37.30
N ASP A 113 11.43 -21.48 -37.89
CA ASP A 113 12.51 -20.70 -37.29
C ASP A 113 12.13 -19.22 -37.14
N ARG A 114 12.39 -18.67 -35.96
CA ARG A 114 12.23 -17.24 -35.67
C ARG A 114 13.46 -16.69 -34.97
N ASN A 115 14.25 -15.92 -35.73
CA ASN A 115 15.46 -15.25 -35.27
C ASN A 115 15.21 -14.42 -34.00
N LYS A 116 15.81 -14.82 -32.89
CA LYS A 116 15.81 -14.04 -31.65
C LYS A 116 16.81 -12.90 -31.75
N ARG A 117 16.32 -11.68 -31.96
CA ARG A 117 17.07 -10.45 -31.68
C ARG A 117 17.55 -10.49 -30.22
N GLN A 118 18.86 -10.60 -30.01
CA GLN A 118 19.43 -10.42 -28.68
C GLN A 118 19.23 -8.95 -28.26
N LYS A 119 18.79 -8.73 -27.02
CA LYS A 119 18.67 -7.41 -26.41
C LYS A 119 19.85 -7.25 -25.44
N PRO A 120 20.64 -6.16 -25.51
CA PRO A 120 21.84 -6.03 -24.68
C PRO A 120 21.50 -6.06 -23.20
N GLN A 121 22.32 -6.78 -22.42
CA GLN A 121 22.19 -6.81 -20.96
C GLN A 121 22.68 -5.47 -20.39
N ASN A 122 21.76 -4.71 -19.82
CA ASN A 122 22.07 -3.43 -19.18
C ASN A 122 22.49 -3.67 -17.73
N ASN A 123 23.79 -3.92 -17.53
CA ASN A 123 24.38 -4.20 -16.21
C ASN A 123 24.53 -2.90 -15.39
N GLY A 124 23.40 -2.37 -14.91
CA GLY A 124 23.40 -1.32 -13.89
C GLY A 124 23.95 -1.83 -12.55
N PRO A 125 24.45 -0.95 -11.67
CA PRO A 125 25.02 -1.35 -10.39
C PRO A 125 23.98 -2.09 -9.54
N GLN A 126 24.30 -3.35 -9.23
CA GLN A 126 23.47 -4.22 -8.40
C GLN A 126 23.54 -3.70 -6.95
N LYS A 127 22.43 -3.16 -6.43
CA LYS A 127 22.37 -2.76 -5.02
C LYS A 127 22.55 -3.96 -4.10
N ASP A 128 23.40 -3.80 -3.09
CA ASP A 128 23.69 -4.82 -2.09
C ASP A 128 22.50 -5.08 -1.17
N LEU A 129 21.68 -6.05 -1.58
CA LEU A 129 20.68 -6.68 -0.72
C LEU A 129 21.38 -7.76 0.12
N LEU A 130 21.40 -7.56 1.44
CA LEU A 130 21.99 -8.50 2.40
C LEU A 130 21.30 -9.87 2.24
N LYS A 131 22.03 -10.85 1.69
CA LYS A 131 21.46 -12.11 1.21
C LYS A 131 21.74 -13.25 2.19
N VAL A 132 20.99 -13.29 3.28
CA VAL A 132 20.97 -14.45 4.19
C VAL A 132 20.55 -15.70 3.42
N THR A 133 21.25 -16.82 3.61
CA THR A 133 20.88 -18.12 3.03
C THR A 133 21.05 -19.24 4.05
N SER A 134 19.94 -19.72 4.60
CA SER A 134 19.90 -21.01 5.28
C SER A 134 20.12 -22.16 4.27
N ARG A 135 20.61 -23.30 4.78
CA ARG A 135 20.63 -24.58 4.07
C ARG A 135 19.89 -25.60 4.92
N LEU A 136 18.88 -26.25 4.35
CA LEU A 136 18.19 -27.38 4.96
C LEU A 136 18.43 -28.65 4.13
N THR A 137 18.52 -29.78 4.81
CA THR A 137 18.88 -31.10 4.26
C THR A 137 17.74 -32.11 4.29
N GLU A 138 16.59 -31.75 4.86
CA GLU A 138 15.43 -32.63 5.03
C GLU A 138 14.33 -32.28 4.01
N THR A 139 13.95 -33.25 3.18
CA THR A 139 12.95 -33.07 2.12
C THR A 139 11.60 -33.64 2.55
N THR A 140 10.79 -32.84 3.25
CA THR A 140 9.39 -33.18 3.54
C THR A 140 8.54 -33.09 2.28
N ALA A 141 7.65 -34.07 2.07
CA ALA A 141 6.68 -34.09 0.99
C ALA A 141 5.25 -34.05 1.55
N TYR A 142 4.37 -33.30 0.90
CA TYR A 142 2.97 -33.13 1.30
C TYR A 142 2.03 -33.57 0.18
N LEU A 143 0.99 -34.32 0.53
CA LEU A 143 -0.11 -34.64 -0.37
C LEU A 143 -1.21 -33.59 -0.18
N VAL A 144 -1.53 -32.84 -1.25
CA VAL A 144 -2.59 -31.84 -1.25
C VAL A 144 -3.75 -32.38 -2.09
N ASP A 145 -4.84 -32.77 -1.43
CA ASP A 145 -6.07 -33.16 -2.13
C ASP A 145 -6.89 -31.92 -2.52
N LEU A 146 -7.12 -31.76 -3.82
CA LEU A 146 -7.92 -30.70 -4.42
C LEU A 146 -9.15 -31.24 -5.16
N SER A 147 -9.47 -32.53 -5.01
CA SER A 147 -10.56 -33.21 -5.74
C SER A 147 -11.95 -32.60 -5.51
N SER A 148 -12.15 -31.94 -4.37
CA SER A 148 -13.39 -31.25 -3.98
C SER A 148 -13.42 -29.76 -4.34
N GLN A 149 -12.38 -29.21 -4.97
CA GLN A 149 -12.23 -27.77 -5.19
C GLN A 149 -11.90 -27.44 -6.65
N SER A 150 -12.59 -26.45 -7.22
CA SER A 150 -12.25 -25.90 -8.53
C SER A 150 -11.10 -24.90 -8.43
N ALA A 151 -10.18 -24.92 -9.39
CA ALA A 151 -9.07 -23.97 -9.42
C ALA A 151 -9.59 -22.52 -9.55
N PRO A 152 -9.18 -21.59 -8.67
CA PRO A 152 -9.75 -20.25 -8.63
C PRO A 152 -9.44 -19.46 -9.91
N LEU A 153 -10.33 -18.54 -10.25
CA LEU A 153 -10.25 -17.77 -11.49
C LEU A 153 -9.44 -16.49 -11.28
N ASN A 154 -8.66 -16.10 -12.30
CA ASN A 154 -8.00 -14.81 -12.35
C ASN A 154 -8.97 -13.67 -12.77
N LYS A 155 -8.45 -12.44 -12.87
CA LYS A 155 -9.23 -11.26 -13.29
C LYS A 155 -9.84 -11.40 -14.68
N GLU A 156 -9.22 -12.18 -15.57
CA GLU A 156 -9.72 -12.50 -16.91
C GLU A 156 -10.67 -13.72 -16.94
N ARG A 157 -11.17 -14.15 -15.77
CA ARG A 157 -12.04 -15.34 -15.55
C ARG A 157 -11.45 -16.67 -16.02
N LYS A 158 -10.12 -16.79 -16.12
CA LYS A 158 -9.41 -18.02 -16.49
C LYS A 158 -8.91 -18.75 -15.23
N PRO A 159 -9.02 -20.09 -15.15
CA PRO A 159 -8.44 -20.85 -14.04
C PRO A 159 -6.94 -20.58 -13.93
N ILE A 160 -6.46 -20.29 -12.73
CA ILE A 160 -5.01 -20.16 -12.50
C ILE A 160 -4.35 -21.53 -12.49
N THR A 161 -3.06 -21.58 -12.80
CA THR A 161 -2.30 -22.82 -12.65
C THR A 161 -2.19 -23.17 -11.16
N ILE A 162 -2.15 -24.46 -10.82
CA ILE A 162 -1.93 -24.93 -9.44
C ILE A 162 -0.68 -24.33 -8.80
N ASP A 163 0.40 -24.09 -9.58
CA ASP A 163 1.60 -23.38 -9.08
C ASP A 163 1.30 -21.95 -8.62
N THR A 164 0.31 -21.30 -9.24
CA THR A 164 -0.11 -19.93 -8.91
C THR A 164 -1.09 -19.91 -7.75
N TRP A 165 -1.93 -20.93 -7.62
CA TRP A 165 -2.80 -21.13 -6.47
C TRP A 165 -2.00 -21.43 -5.20
N LEU A 166 -1.07 -22.38 -5.24
CA LEU A 166 -0.16 -22.65 -4.13
C LEU A 166 0.62 -21.39 -3.71
N ARG A 167 1.06 -20.56 -4.68
CA ARG A 167 1.70 -19.24 -4.42
C ARG A 167 0.75 -18.14 -3.91
N GLN A 168 -0.56 -18.35 -3.88
CA GLN A 168 -1.54 -17.41 -3.31
C GLN A 168 -1.88 -17.76 -1.86
N GLU A 169 -1.89 -19.05 -1.52
CA GLU A 169 -2.04 -19.52 -0.13
C GLU A 169 -0.73 -19.41 0.68
N ASP A 170 0.42 -19.40 -0.01
CA ASP A 170 1.74 -19.25 0.61
C ASP A 170 1.98 -17.82 1.16
N GLN A 171 2.53 -17.75 2.37
CA GLN A 171 2.79 -16.49 3.08
C GLN A 171 4.17 -15.87 2.77
N ASP A 172 5.04 -16.56 2.03
CA ASP A 172 6.28 -16.01 1.49
C ASP A 172 6.09 -15.45 0.07
N SER A 173 6.84 -14.39 -0.26
CA SER A 173 6.79 -13.83 -1.62
C SER A 173 7.85 -14.48 -2.51
N TRP A 174 7.39 -15.25 -3.48
CA TRP A 174 8.25 -15.99 -4.39
C TRP A 174 8.68 -15.16 -5.60
N LEU A 175 9.98 -15.17 -5.90
CA LEU A 175 10.49 -14.77 -7.19
C LEU A 175 10.32 -15.96 -8.13
N THR A 176 9.29 -15.88 -8.98
CA THR A 176 9.23 -16.72 -10.18
C THR A 176 10.50 -16.45 -10.98
N VAL A 177 11.35 -17.47 -11.12
CA VAL A 177 12.56 -17.35 -11.94
C VAL A 177 12.09 -17.13 -13.38
N SER A 178 12.35 -15.94 -13.91
CA SER A 178 11.81 -15.54 -15.21
C SER A 178 12.34 -16.46 -16.32
N ASN A 179 11.44 -16.84 -17.22
CA ASN A 179 11.59 -17.98 -18.15
C ASN A 179 11.43 -19.37 -17.50
N GLY A 180 10.20 -19.71 -17.09
CA GLY A 180 9.46 -20.84 -17.67
C GLY A 180 10.07 -22.26 -17.60
N ASN A 181 11.13 -22.48 -16.83
CA ASN A 181 11.71 -23.79 -16.56
C ASN A 181 10.87 -24.57 -15.52
N HIS A 182 9.57 -24.70 -15.82
CA HIS A 182 8.94 -26.00 -15.62
C HIS A 182 9.77 -27.02 -16.37
N SER A 183 10.04 -28.18 -15.77
CA SER A 183 10.66 -29.28 -16.51
C SER A 183 9.75 -29.65 -17.69
N ARG A 184 10.22 -29.46 -18.94
CA ARG A 184 9.43 -29.74 -20.16
C ARG A 184 9.08 -31.22 -20.36
N LYS A 185 9.76 -32.08 -19.59
CA LYS A 185 9.45 -33.48 -19.33
C LYS A 185 9.15 -33.60 -17.84
N GLY A 186 8.30 -34.53 -17.41
CA GLY A 186 8.17 -34.81 -15.99
C GLY A 186 9.50 -35.28 -15.39
N VAL A 187 9.73 -34.94 -14.13
CA VAL A 187 10.74 -35.60 -13.31
C VAL A 187 10.06 -36.81 -12.68
N GLN A 188 10.58 -38.00 -12.97
CA GLN A 188 10.07 -39.23 -12.40
C GLN A 188 10.37 -39.27 -10.89
N VAL A 189 9.33 -39.43 -10.07
CA VAL A 189 9.46 -39.51 -8.61
C VAL A 189 9.32 -40.98 -8.17
N PRO A 190 10.41 -41.67 -7.76
CA PRO A 190 10.35 -43.09 -7.41
C PRO A 190 9.40 -43.43 -6.26
N LEU A 191 9.30 -42.53 -5.26
CA LEU A 191 8.37 -42.65 -4.13
C LEU A 191 6.89 -42.62 -4.54
N LEU A 192 6.58 -42.15 -5.75
CA LEU A 192 5.25 -42.15 -6.35
C LEU A 192 5.17 -43.18 -7.49
N GLY A 193 5.90 -44.29 -7.38
CA GLY A 193 5.87 -45.38 -8.36
C GLY A 193 6.46 -45.01 -9.73
N ALA A 194 7.36 -44.01 -9.79
CA ALA A 194 7.78 -43.35 -11.01
C ALA A 194 6.60 -42.72 -11.78
N THR A 195 5.87 -41.84 -11.07
CA THR A 195 4.95 -40.88 -11.69
C THR A 195 5.74 -39.66 -12.19
N GLU A 196 5.38 -39.15 -13.38
CA GLU A 196 5.93 -37.90 -13.92
C GLU A 196 5.39 -36.68 -13.16
N CYS A 197 6.24 -36.04 -12.36
CA CYS A 197 5.91 -34.82 -11.62
C CYS A 197 6.50 -33.57 -12.29
N ARG A 198 5.79 -32.43 -12.23
CA ARG A 198 6.33 -31.13 -12.66
C ARG A 198 7.18 -30.53 -11.54
N THR A 199 8.47 -30.32 -11.78
CA THR A 199 9.31 -29.51 -10.89
C THR A 199 9.08 -28.01 -11.15
N VAL A 200 8.98 -27.23 -10.07
CA VAL A 200 8.89 -25.76 -10.12
C VAL A 200 9.91 -25.17 -9.16
N ALA A 201 11.05 -24.72 -9.69
CA ALA A 201 12.05 -24.03 -8.89
C ALA A 201 11.57 -22.61 -8.55
N MET A 202 11.42 -22.31 -7.26
CA MET A 202 11.08 -20.98 -6.75
C MET A 202 12.22 -20.46 -5.87
N LYS A 203 12.41 -19.14 -5.85
CA LYS A 203 13.34 -18.48 -4.94
C LYS A 203 12.54 -17.56 -4.02
N CYS A 204 12.57 -17.77 -2.70
CA CYS A 204 11.97 -16.80 -1.77
C CYS A 204 12.69 -15.45 -1.93
N ARG A 205 11.93 -14.36 -1.92
CA ARG A 205 12.47 -13.00 -2.03
C ARG A 205 13.07 -12.50 -0.72
N GLY A 206 12.83 -13.21 0.38
CA GLY A 206 13.18 -12.81 1.74
C GLY A 206 12.29 -11.67 2.26
N VAL A 207 12.58 -11.25 3.48
CA VAL A 207 12.07 -10.00 4.03
C VAL A 207 12.75 -8.79 3.37
N VAL A 208 12.08 -7.64 3.37
CA VAL A 208 12.73 -6.36 3.03
C VAL A 208 12.88 -5.57 4.32
N ALA A 209 14.10 -5.39 4.79
CA ALA A 209 14.40 -4.57 5.96
C ALA A 209 14.71 -3.10 5.57
N CYS A 210 14.72 -2.21 6.57
CA CYS A 210 15.35 -0.90 6.43
C CYS A 210 16.87 -1.05 6.14
N SER A 211 17.50 -0.06 5.52
CA SER A 211 18.97 -0.03 5.41
C SER A 211 19.64 0.05 6.78
N GLU A 212 19.01 0.76 7.72
CA GLU A 212 19.50 0.93 9.09
C GLU A 212 19.00 -0.18 10.04
N PHE A 213 18.48 -1.31 9.53
CA PHE A 213 17.99 -2.42 10.36
C PHE A 213 19.15 -3.24 10.94
N ASP A 214 19.05 -3.63 12.22
CA ASP A 214 20.06 -4.44 12.91
C ASP A 214 19.93 -5.92 12.53
N PRO A 215 20.92 -6.52 11.84
CA PRO A 215 20.89 -7.94 11.50
C PRO A 215 20.80 -8.88 12.73
N ALA A 216 21.27 -8.45 13.90
CA ALA A 216 21.22 -9.27 15.12
C ALA A 216 19.79 -9.53 15.60
N LEU A 217 18.83 -8.65 15.28
CA LEU A 217 17.39 -8.87 15.51
C LEU A 217 16.80 -10.03 14.67
N LEU A 218 17.55 -10.55 13.69
CA LEU A 218 17.22 -11.75 12.93
C LEU A 218 18.19 -12.91 13.20
N GLU A 219 19.17 -12.75 14.08
CA GLU A 219 20.09 -13.84 14.42
C GLU A 219 19.35 -14.94 15.19
N GLY A 220 19.48 -16.18 14.73
CA GLY A 220 18.68 -17.32 15.21
C GLY A 220 17.22 -17.33 14.75
N TYR A 221 16.73 -16.33 14.00
CA TYR A 221 15.33 -16.29 13.53
C TYR A 221 15.10 -17.16 12.29
N GLU A 222 14.73 -18.43 12.48
CA GLU A 222 14.25 -19.29 11.40
C GLU A 222 12.72 -19.24 11.26
N ARG A 223 12.21 -18.59 10.20
CA ARG A 223 10.81 -18.73 9.78
C ARG A 223 10.57 -20.13 9.19
N ARG A 224 10.29 -21.11 10.06
CA ARG A 224 9.83 -22.45 9.63
C ARG A 224 8.31 -22.47 9.42
N ASP A 225 7.58 -21.93 10.40
CA ASP A 225 6.12 -21.87 10.42
C ASP A 225 5.62 -20.43 10.59
N ASN A 226 4.31 -20.23 10.45
CA ASN A 226 3.68 -18.93 10.69
C ASN A 226 3.38 -18.73 12.18
N ASP A 227 4.47 -18.50 12.91
CA ASP A 227 4.46 -18.07 14.31
C ASP A 227 3.86 -16.66 14.43
N LEU A 228 2.54 -16.62 14.62
CA LEU A 228 1.78 -15.37 14.74
C LEU A 228 2.19 -14.57 15.98
N GLU A 229 2.66 -15.22 17.04
CA GLU A 229 3.09 -14.57 18.28
C GLU A 229 4.41 -13.83 18.09
N LYS A 230 5.43 -14.47 17.47
CA LYS A 230 6.67 -13.79 17.10
C LYS A 230 6.43 -12.66 16.08
N HIS A 231 5.52 -12.85 15.13
CA HIS A 231 5.18 -11.80 14.16
C HIS A 231 4.47 -10.61 14.85
N GLN A 232 3.55 -10.87 15.79
CA GLN A 232 2.89 -9.85 16.59
C GLN A 232 3.88 -9.09 17.46
N ALA A 233 4.76 -9.79 18.20
CA ALA A 233 5.81 -9.16 19.01
C ALA A 233 6.75 -8.27 18.18
N LEU A 234 7.04 -8.66 16.93
CA LEU A 234 7.84 -7.84 16.02
C LEU A 234 7.10 -6.59 15.52
N LEU A 235 5.78 -6.68 15.30
CA LEU A 235 4.94 -5.52 14.98
C LEU A 235 4.83 -4.56 16.18
N GLU A 236 4.64 -5.10 17.39
CA GLU A 236 4.59 -4.32 18.63
C GLU A 236 5.93 -3.63 18.93
N ALA A 237 7.06 -4.31 18.75
CA ALA A 237 8.39 -3.71 18.86
C ALA A 237 8.59 -2.55 17.85
N GLN A 238 8.10 -2.71 16.61
CA GLN A 238 8.11 -1.61 15.64
C GLN A 238 7.18 -0.45 16.02
N GLU A 239 6.01 -0.72 16.62
CA GLU A 239 5.10 0.33 17.07
C GLU A 239 5.64 1.08 18.28
N LEU A 240 6.23 0.38 19.24
CA LEU A 240 6.94 0.96 20.38
C LEU A 240 8.15 1.78 19.93
N GLN A 241 8.94 1.31 18.95
CA GLN A 241 10.02 2.13 18.38
C GLN A 241 9.47 3.39 17.70
N ARG A 242 8.47 3.27 16.81
CA ARG A 242 7.86 4.43 16.12
C ARG A 242 7.28 5.46 17.10
N ALA A 243 6.64 5.01 18.18
CA ALA A 243 6.14 5.88 19.24
C ALA A 243 7.31 6.59 19.96
N THR A 244 8.36 5.85 20.33
CA THR A 244 9.52 6.39 21.06
C THR A 244 10.36 7.36 20.20
N GLU A 245 10.53 7.08 18.90
CA GLU A 245 11.21 7.96 17.94
C GLU A 245 10.47 9.30 17.78
N ALA A 246 9.13 9.28 17.77
CA ALA A 246 8.30 10.47 17.64
C ALA A 246 8.04 11.20 18.98
N ALA A 247 8.33 10.59 20.13
CA ALA A 247 7.91 11.09 21.44
C ALA A 247 8.59 12.39 21.90
N THR A 248 9.80 12.71 21.40
CA THR A 248 10.58 13.86 21.89
C THR A 248 11.26 14.65 20.77
N PRO A 249 11.50 15.96 20.93
CA PRO A 249 12.33 16.73 20.00
C PRO A 249 13.76 16.16 19.86
N CYS A 250 14.30 15.56 20.93
CA CYS A 250 15.63 14.96 20.94
C CYS A 250 15.70 13.66 20.11
N SER A 251 14.69 12.82 20.20
CA SER A 251 14.60 11.58 19.40
C SER A 251 14.40 11.90 17.92
N VAL A 252 13.56 12.87 17.57
CA VAL A 252 13.38 13.36 16.19
C VAL A 252 14.69 13.97 15.65
N LEU A 253 15.43 14.73 16.48
CA LEU A 253 16.76 15.24 16.15
C LEU A 253 17.78 14.11 15.91
N ALA A 254 17.83 13.10 16.78
CA ALA A 254 18.74 11.95 16.65
C ALA A 254 18.44 11.14 15.39
N SER A 255 17.18 10.79 15.14
CA SER A 255 16.76 10.07 13.94
C SER A 255 17.08 10.84 12.66
N TYR A 256 16.92 12.18 12.66
CA TYR A 256 17.35 13.02 11.53
C TYR A 256 18.87 12.99 11.36
N TYR A 257 19.65 13.18 12.43
CA TYR A 257 21.11 13.16 12.40
C TYR A 257 21.69 11.83 11.92
N CYS A 258 21.19 10.70 12.42
CA CYS A 258 21.54 9.36 11.94
C CYS A 258 21.23 9.22 10.44
N ALA A 259 19.99 9.52 10.04
CA ALA A 259 19.56 9.35 8.65
C ALA A 259 20.38 10.18 7.64
N VAL A 260 20.87 11.37 8.01
CA VAL A 260 21.74 12.17 7.12
C VAL A 260 23.20 11.74 7.16
N THR A 261 23.73 11.31 8.31
CA THR A 261 25.16 10.90 8.43
C THR A 261 25.43 9.50 7.90
N GLN A 262 24.46 8.58 8.03
CA GLN A 262 24.50 7.23 7.46
C GLN A 262 24.22 7.21 5.94
N SER A 263 23.61 8.28 5.40
CA SER A 263 23.27 8.34 3.97
C SER A 263 24.50 8.40 3.06
N ALA A 264 24.71 7.34 2.27
CA ALA A 264 25.73 7.31 1.25
C ALA A 264 25.49 8.40 0.18
N CYS A 265 26.55 9.12 -0.20
CA CYS A 265 26.47 10.17 -1.21
C CYS A 265 25.96 9.62 -2.56
N PRO A 266 24.96 10.25 -3.22
CA PRO A 266 24.41 9.78 -4.49
C PRO A 266 25.38 9.90 -5.68
N LYS A 267 26.50 10.63 -5.53
CA LYS A 267 27.57 10.67 -6.54
C LYS A 267 28.36 9.37 -6.51
N SER A 268 28.32 8.61 -7.60
CA SER A 268 29.09 7.36 -7.75
C SER A 268 30.57 7.58 -7.44
N GLY A 269 31.14 6.74 -6.57
CA GLY A 269 32.54 6.80 -6.15
C GLY A 269 32.90 7.94 -5.18
N CYS A 270 31.94 8.72 -4.69
CA CYS A 270 32.20 9.75 -3.69
C CYS A 270 32.35 9.15 -2.29
N LEU A 271 33.42 9.54 -1.58
CA LEU A 271 33.73 9.10 -0.22
C LEU A 271 33.51 10.22 0.82
N GLY A 272 32.76 11.27 0.44
CA GLY A 272 32.48 12.40 1.31
C GLY A 272 31.34 12.12 2.29
N SER A 273 31.59 12.43 3.56
CA SER A 273 30.63 12.44 4.65
C SER A 273 29.62 13.61 4.55
N ALA A 274 28.50 13.51 5.25
CA ALA A 274 27.65 14.66 5.52
C ALA A 274 28.37 15.66 6.45
N GLN A 275 28.21 16.96 6.18
CA GLN A 275 28.64 18.06 7.05
C GLN A 275 27.60 19.19 7.02
N MET A 276 27.48 19.96 8.11
CA MET A 276 26.70 21.20 8.10
C MET A 276 27.48 22.34 7.46
N VAL A 277 26.82 23.08 6.58
CA VAL A 277 27.37 24.22 5.84
C VAL A 277 26.42 25.40 6.01
N ARG A 278 26.95 26.56 6.41
CA ARG A 278 26.17 27.79 6.54
C ARG A 278 25.79 28.33 5.16
N PHE A 279 24.61 28.93 5.02
CA PHE A 279 24.30 29.75 3.85
C PHE A 279 25.23 30.98 3.81
N THR A 280 25.63 31.39 2.61
CA THR A 280 26.38 32.64 2.43
C THR A 280 25.52 33.84 2.80
N GLU A 281 26.13 34.92 3.29
CA GLU A 281 25.39 36.01 3.97
C GLU A 281 24.35 36.72 3.08
N CYS A 282 24.52 36.69 1.76
CA CYS A 282 23.56 37.23 0.79
C CYS A 282 22.42 36.26 0.41
N ALA A 283 22.40 35.03 0.93
CA ALA A 283 21.39 34.02 0.61
C ALA A 283 20.28 34.01 1.67
N VAL A 284 19.02 34.21 1.23
CA VAL A 284 17.84 34.22 2.11
C VAL A 284 17.72 32.87 2.85
N PRO A 285 17.61 32.86 4.20
CA PRO A 285 17.43 31.65 4.99
C PRO A 285 16.22 30.84 4.52
N LYS A 286 16.45 29.61 4.06
CA LYS A 286 15.36 28.72 3.64
C LYS A 286 14.67 28.19 4.88
N GLN A 287 13.34 28.36 4.96
CA GLN A 287 12.53 27.88 6.09
C GLN A 287 12.99 28.42 7.46
N GLY A 288 13.64 29.59 7.49
CA GLY A 288 14.19 30.19 8.72
C GLY A 288 15.48 29.54 9.23
N LYS A 289 16.14 28.71 8.41
CA LYS A 289 17.37 27.98 8.73
C LYS A 289 18.60 28.64 8.10
N PHE A 290 19.66 28.83 8.87
CA PHE A 290 20.91 29.45 8.44
C PHE A 290 21.93 28.43 7.91
N TRP A 291 21.66 27.14 8.10
CA TRP A 291 22.52 26.03 7.69
C TRP A 291 21.76 25.03 6.82
N TYR A 292 22.52 24.20 6.11
CA TYR A 292 22.05 23.03 5.38
C TYR A 292 23.12 21.94 5.46
N ILE A 293 22.76 20.69 5.21
CA ILE A 293 23.71 19.58 5.19
C ILE A 293 24.12 19.31 3.75
N SER A 294 25.41 19.05 3.52
CA SER A 294 25.94 18.69 2.21
C SER A 294 27.13 17.74 2.35
N CYS A 295 27.51 17.05 1.27
CA CYS A 295 28.71 16.21 1.25
C CYS A 295 29.98 17.07 1.41
N SER A 296 30.95 16.59 2.20
CA SER A 296 32.25 17.26 2.42
C SER A 296 33.15 17.34 1.18
N GLN A 297 32.86 16.56 0.14
CA GLN A 297 33.52 16.63 -1.18
C GLN A 297 32.71 17.45 -2.22
N THR A 298 31.69 18.21 -1.80
CA THR A 298 30.84 19.00 -2.71
C THR A 298 31.57 20.24 -3.25
N THR A 299 31.77 20.31 -4.57
CA THR A 299 32.16 21.56 -5.24
C THR A 299 30.92 22.35 -5.68
N PRO A 300 31.01 23.69 -5.87
CA PRO A 300 29.87 24.51 -6.30
C PRO A 300 29.25 24.07 -7.63
N LEU A 301 30.06 23.54 -8.56
CA LEU A 301 29.62 23.03 -9.86
C LEU A 301 28.90 21.68 -9.76
N GLU A 302 29.26 20.84 -8.78
CA GLU A 302 28.74 19.48 -8.64
C GLU A 302 27.60 19.34 -7.62
N ARG A 303 27.17 20.42 -6.94
CA ARG A 303 26.20 20.36 -5.82
C ARG A 303 24.90 19.60 -6.14
N GLN A 304 24.48 19.53 -7.40
CA GLN A 304 23.31 18.77 -7.85
C GLN A 304 23.51 17.23 -7.91
N HIS A 305 24.74 16.74 -7.80
CA HIS A 305 25.09 15.31 -7.87
C HIS A 305 25.49 14.71 -6.52
N HIS A 306 25.89 15.55 -5.56
CA HIS A 306 26.24 15.16 -4.18
C HIS A 306 25.00 15.14 -3.27
N CYS A 307 25.14 14.71 -2.01
CA CYS A 307 24.06 14.83 -1.04
C CYS A 307 23.87 16.31 -0.61
N LEU A 308 22.59 16.68 -0.45
CA LEU A 308 22.15 18.02 -0.08
C LEU A 308 20.81 17.90 0.65
N TYR A 309 20.78 18.19 1.95
CA TYR A 309 19.58 18.16 2.78
C TYR A 309 19.33 19.53 3.40
N TYR A 310 18.09 20.02 3.28
CA TYR A 310 17.63 21.16 4.06
C TYR A 310 17.14 20.69 5.43
N ILE A 311 17.42 21.48 6.46
CA ILE A 311 17.05 21.19 7.84
C ILE A 311 15.54 21.50 7.99
N PRO A 312 14.68 20.55 8.40
CA PRO A 312 13.26 20.82 8.60
C PRO A 312 13.03 21.91 9.66
N THR A 313 11.93 22.64 9.52
CA THR A 313 11.47 23.70 10.44
C THR A 313 11.48 23.24 11.91
N HIS A 314 10.98 22.04 12.20
CA HIS A 314 10.89 21.46 13.54
C HIS A 314 12.24 20.98 14.13
N ILE A 315 13.30 20.81 13.33
CA ILE A 315 14.62 20.41 13.84
C ILE A 315 15.34 21.63 14.43
N ASN A 316 15.83 21.53 15.67
CA ASN A 316 16.65 22.57 16.28
C ASN A 316 18.04 22.59 15.62
N GLU A 317 18.29 23.64 14.84
CA GLU A 317 19.51 23.83 14.04
C GLU A 317 20.78 23.95 14.90
N ASN A 318 20.67 24.55 16.08
CA ASN A 318 21.81 24.74 16.98
C ASN A 318 22.23 23.43 17.67
N GLU A 319 21.25 22.61 18.08
CA GLU A 319 21.54 21.29 18.65
C GLU A 319 22.08 20.33 17.59
N LEU A 320 21.54 20.38 16.36
CA LEU A 320 22.08 19.63 15.23
C LEU A 320 23.53 20.01 14.91
N LEU A 321 23.89 21.30 15.01
CA LEU A 321 25.26 21.78 14.79
C LEU A 321 26.24 21.22 15.82
N LYS A 322 25.86 21.14 17.11
CA LYS A 322 26.68 20.50 18.15
C LYS A 322 27.01 19.04 17.80
N LEU A 323 26.01 18.28 17.34
CA LEU A 323 26.18 16.88 16.92
C LEU A 323 27.19 16.76 15.77
N PHE A 324 27.08 17.62 14.74
CA PHE A 324 28.04 17.65 13.63
C PHE A 324 29.45 18.12 14.02
N ASN A 325 29.57 18.96 15.06
CA ASN A 325 30.86 19.40 15.58
C ASN A 325 31.54 18.34 16.48
N GLY A 326 30.83 17.28 16.88
CA GLY A 326 31.29 16.36 17.93
C GLY A 326 31.30 17.00 19.33
N GLU A 327 30.64 18.15 19.51
CA GLU A 327 30.39 18.73 20.82
C GLU A 327 29.44 17.80 21.56
N GLY A 328 29.97 17.04 22.53
CA GLY A 328 29.26 16.00 23.26
C GLY A 328 28.00 16.55 23.92
N SER A 329 26.88 16.42 23.22
CA SER A 329 25.62 17.03 23.61
C SER A 329 25.10 16.33 24.86
N THR A 330 25.01 17.05 25.98
CA THR A 330 24.38 16.59 27.23
C THR A 330 22.85 16.51 27.13
N LEU A 331 22.35 16.07 25.96
CA LEU A 331 20.99 15.66 25.71
C LEU A 331 20.83 14.26 26.29
N GLU A 332 20.49 14.16 27.57
CA GLU A 332 20.22 12.89 28.24
C GLU A 332 19.24 12.04 27.42
N GLY A 333 19.57 10.76 27.24
CA GLY A 333 18.80 9.84 26.43
C GLY A 333 19.10 9.87 24.92
N LEU A 334 19.85 10.84 24.38
CA LEU A 334 20.21 10.87 22.95
C LEU A 334 21.07 9.67 22.54
N GLU A 335 21.97 9.22 23.42
CA GLU A 335 22.72 7.96 23.28
C GLU A 335 21.81 6.74 23.10
N SER A 336 20.61 6.77 23.70
CA SER A 336 19.60 5.72 23.51
C SER A 336 18.93 5.75 22.13
N PHE A 337 19.25 6.72 21.27
CA PHE A 337 18.80 6.79 19.87
C PHE A 337 19.97 6.71 18.89
N LEU A 338 21.14 7.27 19.23
CA LEU A 338 22.40 7.18 18.46
C LEU A 338 22.99 5.76 18.52
N GLY A 339 22.36 4.83 17.82
CA GLY A 339 22.67 3.39 17.84
C GLY A 339 21.43 2.50 17.80
N LYS A 340 20.23 3.04 18.00
CA LYS A 340 18.98 2.31 17.72
C LYS A 340 18.76 2.23 16.21
N HIS A 341 19.19 1.10 15.68
CA HIS A 341 18.80 0.60 14.37
C HIS A 341 17.28 0.58 14.18
N CYS A 342 16.84 0.72 12.93
CA CYS A 342 15.43 0.81 12.57
C CYS A 342 14.80 -0.59 12.44
N THR A 343 13.99 -1.04 13.41
CA THR A 343 13.31 -2.37 13.43
C THR A 343 12.32 -2.61 12.27
N GLN A 344 12.17 -1.69 11.32
CA GLN A 344 11.23 -1.83 10.21
C GLN A 344 11.63 -2.93 9.22
N ILE A 345 11.11 -4.13 9.48
CA ILE A 345 10.99 -5.22 8.53
C ILE A 345 9.63 -5.16 7.86
N PHE A 346 9.62 -5.20 6.53
CA PHE A 346 8.43 -5.42 5.73
C PHE A 346 8.30 -6.90 5.39
N HIS A 347 7.18 -7.50 5.77
CA HIS A 347 6.81 -8.89 5.47
C HIS A 347 6.99 -9.19 3.96
N PRO A 348 7.43 -10.39 3.54
CA PRO A 348 7.80 -10.67 2.16
C PRO A 348 6.72 -10.31 1.14
N THR A 349 5.44 -10.52 1.45
CA THR A 349 4.30 -10.21 0.56
C THR A 349 4.10 -8.71 0.29
N THR A 350 4.52 -7.82 1.20
CA THR A 350 4.38 -6.36 1.07
C THR A 350 5.67 -5.65 0.65
N GLY A 351 6.83 -6.06 1.18
CA GLY A 351 8.10 -5.32 1.07
C GLY A 351 8.54 -4.98 -0.36
N LEU A 352 8.16 -5.78 -1.35
CA LEU A 352 8.61 -5.62 -2.75
C LEU A 352 7.93 -4.48 -3.50
N LYS A 353 6.81 -3.96 -2.99
CA LYS A 353 6.23 -2.69 -3.46
C LYS A 353 6.97 -1.49 -2.85
N GLN A 354 7.75 -1.70 -1.80
CA GLN A 354 8.28 -0.67 -0.91
C GLN A 354 9.82 -0.61 -0.97
N LYS A 355 10.34 0.09 -2.00
CA LYS A 355 11.78 0.23 -2.28
C LYS A 355 12.58 1.08 -1.27
N SER A 356 11.95 1.57 -0.21
CA SER A 356 12.59 2.29 0.89
C SER A 356 11.72 2.21 2.15
N CYS A 357 12.32 2.41 3.31
CA CYS A 357 11.58 2.76 4.51
C CYS A 357 10.71 4.00 4.19
N LYS A 358 9.41 3.94 4.51
CA LYS A 358 8.43 5.02 4.28
C LYS A 358 7.31 4.91 5.32
N SER A 359 7.46 5.63 6.44
CA SER A 359 6.47 5.73 7.52
C SER A 359 5.05 5.85 6.97
N LYS A 360 4.21 4.83 7.19
CA LYS A 360 2.82 4.82 6.72
C LYS A 360 2.04 5.89 7.50
N PRO A 361 1.21 6.75 6.85
CA PRO A 361 0.38 7.69 7.58
C PRO A 361 -0.47 6.99 8.64
N SER A 362 -0.42 7.47 9.88
CA SER A 362 -1.28 7.00 10.98
C SER A 362 -2.76 7.28 10.66
N HIS A 363 -3.68 6.69 11.44
CA HIS A 363 -5.10 6.99 11.27
C HIS A 363 -5.39 8.49 11.46
N GLU A 364 -4.82 9.08 12.51
CA GLU A 364 -4.90 10.52 12.79
C GLU A 364 -4.32 11.38 11.64
N ALA A 365 -3.12 11.03 11.14
CA ALA A 365 -2.50 11.74 10.01
C ALA A 365 -3.36 11.69 8.74
N LYS A 366 -4.16 10.64 8.54
CA LYS A 366 -5.14 10.57 7.46
C LYS A 366 -6.36 11.45 7.75
N GLN A 367 -6.95 11.37 8.94
CA GLN A 367 -8.11 12.19 9.29
C GLN A 367 -7.80 13.69 9.19
N ALA A 368 -6.63 14.12 9.67
CA ALA A 368 -6.14 15.49 9.49
C ALA A 368 -5.92 15.87 8.01
N ALA A 369 -5.48 14.93 7.17
CA ALA A 369 -5.34 15.16 5.73
C ALA A 369 -6.71 15.28 5.02
N ILE A 370 -7.70 14.50 5.44
CA ILE A 370 -9.10 14.57 4.95
C ILE A 370 -9.71 15.93 5.32
N GLN A 371 -9.59 16.34 6.58
CA GLN A 371 -10.07 17.65 7.05
C GLN A 371 -9.38 18.81 6.31
N ALA A 372 -8.05 18.78 6.18
CA ALA A 372 -7.30 19.77 5.42
C ALA A 372 -7.71 19.83 3.94
N TYR A 373 -7.98 18.67 3.32
CA TYR A 373 -8.46 18.57 1.95
C TYR A 373 -9.87 19.17 1.79
N GLN A 374 -10.83 18.77 2.63
CA GLN A 374 -12.19 19.32 2.63
C GLN A 374 -12.18 20.84 2.85
N SER A 375 -11.47 21.32 3.89
CA SER A 375 -11.36 22.75 4.22
C SER A 375 -10.45 23.56 3.28
N THR A 376 -9.82 22.95 2.27
CA THR A 376 -9.15 23.66 1.16
C THR A 376 -9.96 23.62 -0.15
N GLY A 377 -11.23 23.22 -0.08
CA GLY A 377 -12.17 23.22 -1.20
C GLY A 377 -12.40 21.83 -1.82
N GLY A 378 -12.10 20.75 -1.09
CA GLY A 378 -12.33 19.37 -1.50
C GLY A 378 -11.75 19.10 -2.90
N ILE A 379 -12.61 18.71 -3.84
CA ILE A 379 -12.33 18.51 -5.26
C ILE A 379 -11.33 19.55 -5.85
N ALA A 380 -11.49 20.84 -5.54
CA ALA A 380 -10.63 21.91 -6.06
C ALA A 380 -9.23 21.98 -5.42
N ALA A 381 -9.05 21.41 -4.23
CA ALA A 381 -7.83 21.50 -3.44
C ALA A 381 -6.62 20.93 -4.20
N LYS A 382 -5.50 21.64 -4.15
CA LYS A 382 -4.22 21.22 -4.75
C LYS A 382 -3.35 20.61 -3.64
N PRO A 383 -2.47 19.63 -3.91
CA PRO A 383 -1.62 19.04 -2.87
C PRO A 383 -0.81 20.07 -2.05
N SER A 384 -0.42 21.20 -2.63
CA SER A 384 0.23 22.30 -1.90
C SER A 384 -0.70 23.16 -1.05
N THR A 385 -1.99 23.25 -1.37
CA THR A 385 -2.97 23.90 -0.49
C THR A 385 -3.36 22.95 0.65
N VAL A 386 -3.49 21.64 0.38
CA VAL A 386 -3.72 20.63 1.43
C VAL A 386 -2.55 20.57 2.41
N ASP A 387 -1.30 20.68 1.95
CA ASP A 387 -0.13 20.71 2.83
C ASP A 387 -0.03 22.01 3.64
N SER A 388 0.08 23.15 2.96
CA SER A 388 0.48 24.43 3.57
C SER A 388 -0.43 25.60 3.19
N GLY A 389 -1.69 25.33 2.85
CA GLY A 389 -2.69 26.36 2.58
C GLY A 389 -3.18 27.02 3.88
N PRO A 390 -3.72 28.27 3.81
CA PRO A 390 -4.12 29.01 5.01
C PRO A 390 -5.11 28.26 5.90
N THR A 391 -6.07 27.53 5.33
CA THR A 391 -7.04 26.74 6.11
C THR A 391 -6.43 25.50 6.75
N THR A 392 -5.43 24.84 6.14
CA THR A 392 -4.64 23.79 6.81
C THR A 392 -3.86 24.36 7.99
N LEU A 393 -3.21 25.52 7.82
CA LEU A 393 -2.45 26.18 8.90
C LEU A 393 -3.37 26.59 10.06
N VAL A 394 -4.58 27.08 9.78
CA VAL A 394 -5.60 27.38 10.80
C VAL A 394 -6.13 26.13 11.50
N LEU A 395 -6.32 25.01 10.77
CA LEU A 395 -6.77 23.74 11.34
C LEU A 395 -5.72 23.05 12.22
N LEU A 396 -4.45 23.06 11.79
CA LEU A 396 -3.42 22.20 12.36
C LEU A 396 -2.36 22.95 13.20
N GLY A 397 -2.27 24.27 13.05
CA GLY A 397 -1.22 25.14 13.62
C GLY A 397 0.06 25.21 12.78
N GLU A 398 0.26 24.26 11.86
CA GLU A 398 1.44 24.11 11.00
C GLU A 398 1.04 23.35 9.71
N SER A 399 1.98 23.10 8.79
CA SER A 399 1.64 22.34 7.57
C SER A 399 1.38 20.86 7.87
N LEU A 400 0.52 20.23 7.07
CA LEU A 400 0.15 18.81 7.22
C LEU A 400 1.38 17.90 7.24
N SER A 401 2.39 18.19 6.39
CA SER A 401 3.62 17.41 6.32
C SER A 401 4.65 17.76 7.40
N GLN A 402 4.55 18.93 8.05
CA GLN A 402 5.34 19.26 9.24
C GLN A 402 4.79 18.53 10.47
N LYS A 403 3.45 18.56 10.66
CA LYS A 403 2.77 17.86 11.75
C LYS A 403 2.83 16.33 11.64
N TYR A 404 2.76 15.82 10.40
CA TYR A 404 2.79 14.39 10.12
C TYR A 404 3.82 14.08 9.02
N PRO A 405 5.08 13.79 9.38
CA PRO A 405 6.18 13.54 8.43
C PRO A 405 5.92 12.45 7.38
N SER A 406 4.95 11.56 7.60
CA SER A 406 4.48 10.59 6.59
C SER A 406 3.97 11.23 5.28
N TRP A 407 3.60 12.52 5.32
CA TRP A 407 3.14 13.31 4.17
C TRP A 407 4.22 14.20 3.52
N HIS A 408 5.47 14.25 4.04
CA HIS A 408 6.57 14.96 3.36
C HIS A 408 6.87 14.38 1.96
N ASP A 409 6.52 13.11 1.71
CA ASP A 409 6.51 12.55 0.37
C ASP A 409 5.39 13.19 -0.45
N ARG A 410 5.71 14.28 -1.15
CA ARG A 410 4.79 15.03 -2.02
C ARG A 410 4.06 14.14 -3.03
N ARG A 411 4.65 13.01 -3.46
CA ARG A 411 3.99 12.03 -4.32
C ARG A 411 2.86 11.31 -3.59
N ARG A 412 3.04 10.93 -2.32
CA ARG A 412 1.95 10.36 -1.50
C ARG A 412 0.83 11.36 -1.27
N LEU A 413 1.14 12.65 -1.05
CA LEU A 413 0.11 13.66 -0.89
C LEU A 413 -0.63 13.93 -2.22
N GLN A 414 0.06 13.86 -3.36
CA GLN A 414 -0.57 13.83 -4.70
C GLN A 414 -1.46 12.60 -4.87
N GLU A 415 -0.99 11.40 -4.52
CA GLU A 415 -1.77 10.15 -4.58
C GLU A 415 -3.00 10.18 -3.66
N PHE A 416 -2.88 10.76 -2.46
CA PHE A 416 -4.00 10.95 -1.53
C PHE A 416 -5.03 11.96 -2.03
N VAL A 417 -4.61 13.17 -2.42
CA VAL A 417 -5.54 14.20 -2.95
C VAL A 417 -6.20 13.74 -4.25
N GLY A 418 -5.47 13.01 -5.11
CA GLY A 418 -6.06 12.34 -6.27
C GLY A 418 -7.09 11.29 -5.88
N SER A 419 -6.81 10.47 -4.86
CA SER A 419 -7.76 9.47 -4.34
C SER A 419 -9.02 10.10 -3.74
N GLN A 420 -8.92 11.20 -2.99
CA GLN A 420 -10.08 11.89 -2.44
C GLN A 420 -10.93 12.56 -3.52
N ARG A 421 -10.29 13.15 -4.55
CA ARG A 421 -10.99 13.67 -5.73
C ARG A 421 -11.73 12.57 -6.51
N LEU A 422 -11.15 11.38 -6.61
CA LEU A 422 -11.78 10.20 -7.22
C LEU A 422 -12.94 9.65 -6.36
N GLU A 423 -12.89 9.81 -5.04
CA GLU A 423 -13.93 9.37 -4.11
C GLU A 423 -15.13 10.36 -4.10
N GLU A 424 -14.87 11.66 -4.10
CA GLU A 424 -15.91 12.71 -4.17
C GLU A 424 -16.51 12.89 -5.58
N ALA A 425 -15.70 12.75 -6.63
CA ALA A 425 -16.09 13.01 -8.01
C ALA A 425 -15.61 11.89 -8.99
N PRO A 426 -16.05 10.63 -8.82
CA PRO A 426 -15.58 9.47 -9.59
C PRO A 426 -15.81 9.57 -11.10
N LEU A 427 -16.74 10.42 -11.55
CA LEU A 427 -17.07 10.66 -12.97
C LEU A 427 -16.63 12.05 -13.48
N GLY A 428 -16.05 12.90 -12.61
CA GLY A 428 -15.89 14.33 -12.89
C GLY A 428 -14.49 14.80 -13.29
N LEU A 429 -13.43 14.04 -12.99
CA LEU A 429 -12.05 14.54 -13.12
C LEU A 429 -11.63 14.88 -14.56
N GLU A 430 -12.07 14.11 -15.55
CA GLU A 430 -11.76 14.34 -16.97
C GLU A 430 -12.28 15.69 -17.48
N TRP A 431 -13.36 16.20 -16.90
CA TRP A 431 -13.97 17.49 -17.26
C TRP A 431 -13.26 18.69 -16.61
N MET A 432 -12.63 18.50 -15.45
CA MET A 432 -11.98 19.59 -14.69
C MET A 432 -10.54 19.87 -15.12
N GLU A 433 -9.84 18.89 -15.68
CA GLU A 433 -8.51 19.12 -16.29
C GLU A 433 -8.62 19.52 -17.78
N GLY A 434 -9.83 19.50 -18.35
CA GLY A 434 -10.11 19.66 -19.79
C GLY A 434 -10.16 21.09 -20.36
N VAL A 435 -10.09 22.15 -19.55
CA VAL A 435 -10.13 23.54 -20.05
C VAL A 435 -9.14 24.46 -19.32
N LEU A 436 -7.92 24.62 -19.87
CA LEU A 436 -7.10 25.86 -19.85
C LEU A 436 -5.72 25.72 -20.56
N THR A 437 -5.60 24.86 -21.58
CA THR A 437 -4.43 24.82 -22.46
C THR A 437 -4.42 26.04 -23.39
N THR A 438 -3.87 27.16 -22.92
CA THR A 438 -3.71 28.39 -23.70
C THR A 438 -2.69 28.18 -24.83
N GLY A 439 -3.19 27.77 -26.00
CA GLY A 439 -2.38 27.48 -27.17
C GLY A 439 -1.60 28.70 -27.67
N ARG A 440 -0.29 28.74 -27.38
CA ARG A 440 0.63 29.63 -28.11
C ARG A 440 0.83 29.07 -29.51
N HIS A 441 0.16 29.67 -30.50
CA HIS A 441 0.62 29.58 -31.87
C HIS A 441 1.99 30.24 -31.99
N ASN A 442 3.04 29.44 -32.19
CA ASN A 442 4.24 29.96 -32.84
C ASN A 442 3.93 30.10 -34.35
N PRO A 443 4.18 31.26 -34.97
CA PRO A 443 4.22 31.34 -36.42
C PRO A 443 5.45 30.57 -36.94
N CYS A 444 5.32 29.94 -38.10
CA CYS A 444 6.46 29.30 -38.76
C CYS A 444 7.32 30.34 -39.49
N CYS A 445 8.63 30.16 -39.40
CA CYS A 445 9.62 30.57 -40.38
C CYS A 445 10.45 29.33 -40.74
#